data_AF-A0A7Y0ZVG1-F1
#
_entry.id   AF-A0A7Y0ZVG1-F1
#
_cell.length_a   1.000
_cell.length_b   1.000
_cell.length_c   1.000
_cell.angle_alpha   90.00
_cell.angle_beta   90.00
_cell.angle_gamma   90.00
#
_symmetry.space_group_name_H-M   'P 1'
#
loop_
_entity.id
_entity.type
_entity.pdbx_description
1 polymer ?
#
loop_
_entity_poly.entity_id
_entity_poly.type
_entity_poly.pdbx_seq_one_letter_code
_entity_poly.pdbx_strand_id
1 'polypeptide(L)'
;MLKQEGRTKQAKMMRDAFREVMKGVCTSLPGHVRTFDPVTQLAQVQPGILRVDINGAEFTIPPIIEVPVYFPGGDYCVEYQIDDGCEGDILFSQRCIDGWVQSGGVAANPIGRFHNMQDAMFLPGFRSKPNVLPSFQNNGVRMRNKAGTQFVWLKNDNTISMQNGAGSFQLLADGSFLINGLKITPDGNVITAAGVNLNTHRHSGVTPGSGTSGVPVP
;
A
#
# COMPACT_ATOMS: atom_id res chain seq x y z
N MET A 1 34.43 -44.11 -21.07
CA MET A 1 33.97 -42.85 -21.71
C MET A 1 32.51 -42.92 -22.16
N LEU A 2 32.11 -43.85 -23.06
CA LEU A 2 30.72 -44.01 -23.56
C LEU A 2 29.61 -44.18 -22.49
N LYS A 3 29.87 -44.95 -21.41
CA LYS A 3 28.91 -45.10 -20.29
C LYS A 3 28.74 -43.84 -19.43
N GLN A 4 29.67 -42.90 -19.51
CA GLN A 4 29.61 -41.64 -18.76
C GLN A 4 28.81 -40.60 -19.56
N GLU A 5 29.00 -40.54 -20.88
CA GLU A 5 28.20 -39.71 -21.79
C GLU A 5 26.72 -40.11 -21.84
N GLY A 6 26.39 -41.41 -21.82
CA GLY A 6 25.00 -41.88 -21.76
C GLY A 6 24.27 -41.43 -20.48
N ARG A 7 24.96 -41.46 -19.34
CA ARG A 7 24.43 -40.97 -18.05
C ARG A 7 24.23 -39.46 -18.06
N THR A 8 25.14 -38.70 -18.67
CA THR A 8 24.99 -37.24 -18.84
C THR A 8 23.80 -36.88 -19.75
N LYS A 9 23.55 -37.65 -20.81
CA LYS A 9 22.38 -37.46 -21.69
C LYS A 9 21.05 -37.74 -20.98
N GLN A 10 20.98 -38.83 -20.20
CA GLN A 10 19.78 -39.15 -19.40
C GLN A 10 19.51 -38.09 -18.32
N ALA A 11 20.56 -37.63 -17.62
CA ALA A 11 20.44 -36.56 -16.63
C ALA A 11 20.02 -35.21 -17.25
N LYS A 12 20.44 -34.92 -18.49
CA LYS A 12 19.97 -33.74 -19.23
C LYS A 12 18.48 -33.86 -19.55
N MET A 13 18.05 -34.99 -20.14
CA MET A 13 16.64 -35.23 -20.48
C MET A 13 15.72 -35.10 -19.27
N MET A 14 16.10 -35.67 -18.13
CA MET A 14 15.29 -35.60 -16.90
C MET A 14 15.19 -34.18 -16.34
N ARG A 15 16.27 -33.39 -16.41
CA ARG A 15 16.27 -31.97 -16.01
C ARG A 15 15.40 -31.12 -16.93
N ASP A 16 15.50 -31.32 -18.24
CA ASP A 16 14.71 -30.58 -19.21
C ASP A 16 13.21 -30.89 -19.04
N ALA A 17 12.85 -32.17 -18.90
CA ALA A 17 11.48 -32.59 -18.62
C ALA A 17 10.94 -31.98 -17.31
N PHE A 18 11.73 -32.02 -16.23
CA PHE A 18 11.33 -31.42 -14.96
C PHE A 18 11.14 -29.89 -15.09
N ARG A 19 12.03 -29.22 -15.82
CA ARG A 19 11.93 -27.78 -16.07
C ARG A 19 10.65 -27.43 -16.82
N GLU A 20 10.26 -28.22 -17.81
CA GLU A 20 9.02 -27.98 -18.55
C GLU A 20 7.77 -28.18 -17.69
N VAL A 21 7.74 -29.22 -16.84
CA VAL A 21 6.63 -29.42 -15.88
C VAL A 21 6.54 -28.23 -14.91
N MET A 22 7.69 -27.74 -14.42
CA MET A 22 7.74 -26.60 -13.51
C MET A 22 7.22 -25.30 -14.13
N LYS A 23 7.28 -25.13 -15.47
CA LYS A 23 6.65 -23.97 -16.12
C LYS A 23 5.12 -23.97 -15.99
N GLY A 24 4.50 -25.12 -15.74
CA GLY A 24 3.06 -25.23 -15.50
C GLY A 24 2.64 -24.86 -14.09
N VAL A 25 3.57 -24.84 -13.13
CA VAL A 25 3.29 -24.57 -11.71
C VAL A 25 3.29 -23.06 -11.48
N CYS A 26 2.11 -22.47 -11.32
CA CYS A 26 1.99 -21.05 -10.98
C CYS A 26 2.20 -20.85 -9.47
N THR A 27 3.13 -19.96 -9.11
CA THR A 27 3.44 -19.62 -7.71
C THR A 27 3.13 -18.16 -7.41
N SER A 28 3.87 -17.25 -8.04
CA SER A 28 3.55 -15.83 -8.07
C SER A 28 4.23 -15.14 -9.25
N LEU A 29 3.72 -13.97 -9.63
CA LEU A 29 4.32 -13.09 -10.63
C LEU A 29 3.88 -11.64 -10.43
N PRO A 30 4.71 -10.64 -10.78
CA PRO A 30 4.30 -9.25 -10.73
C PRO A 30 3.29 -8.93 -11.83
N GLY A 31 2.38 -8.00 -11.53
CA GLY A 31 1.39 -7.52 -12.48
C GLY A 31 0.72 -6.25 -11.99
N HIS A 32 -0.36 -5.89 -12.67
CA HIS A 32 -1.14 -4.70 -12.32
C HIS A 32 -2.64 -4.93 -12.50
N VAL A 33 -3.42 -4.16 -11.76
CA VAL A 33 -4.88 -4.14 -11.89
C VAL A 33 -5.28 -3.44 -13.18
N ARG A 34 -6.29 -3.99 -13.86
CA ARG A 34 -6.99 -3.38 -15.00
C ARG A 34 -8.32 -2.76 -14.60
N THR A 35 -9.12 -3.52 -13.87
CA THR A 35 -10.41 -3.08 -13.34
C THR A 35 -10.59 -3.63 -11.93
N PHE A 36 -11.38 -2.94 -11.12
CA PHE A 36 -11.68 -3.31 -9.74
C PHE A 36 -13.15 -3.01 -9.47
N ASP A 37 -13.87 -3.99 -8.92
CA ASP A 37 -15.23 -3.81 -8.45
C ASP A 37 -15.22 -3.59 -6.92
N PRO A 38 -15.59 -2.39 -6.42
CA PRO A 38 -15.56 -2.10 -4.99
C PRO A 38 -16.62 -2.86 -4.18
N VAL A 39 -17.68 -3.38 -4.81
CA VAL A 39 -18.75 -4.11 -4.11
C VAL A 39 -18.31 -5.54 -3.83
N THR A 40 -17.73 -6.20 -4.82
CA THR A 40 -17.26 -7.60 -4.71
C THR A 40 -15.81 -7.71 -4.24
N GLN A 41 -15.05 -6.61 -4.28
CA GLN A 41 -13.60 -6.55 -4.01
C GLN A 41 -12.78 -7.46 -4.93
N LEU A 42 -13.31 -7.74 -6.12
CA LEU A 42 -12.67 -8.54 -7.16
C LEU A 42 -12.05 -7.63 -8.22
N ALA A 43 -10.88 -8.01 -8.70
CA ALA A 43 -10.16 -7.31 -9.75
C ALA A 43 -9.99 -8.17 -11.00
N GLN A 44 -9.79 -7.48 -12.13
CA GLN A 44 -9.11 -8.06 -13.27
C GLN A 44 -7.64 -7.65 -13.20
N VAL A 45 -6.73 -8.62 -13.24
CA VAL A 45 -5.28 -8.38 -13.15
C VAL A 45 -4.57 -8.85 -14.40
N GLN A 46 -3.62 -8.05 -14.86
CA GLN A 46 -2.77 -8.35 -16.00
C GLN A 46 -1.39 -8.79 -15.51
N PRO A 47 -0.96 -10.03 -15.79
CA PRO A 47 0.43 -10.45 -15.61
C PRO A 47 1.40 -9.53 -16.37
N GLY A 48 2.43 -9.07 -15.68
CA GLY A 48 3.43 -8.13 -16.22
C GLY A 48 4.62 -8.80 -16.92
N ILE A 49 4.64 -10.13 -17.00
CA ILE A 49 5.74 -10.92 -17.55
C ILE A 49 5.24 -11.75 -18.74
N LEU A 50 5.95 -11.69 -19.86
CA LEU A 50 5.69 -12.51 -21.04
C LEU A 50 6.05 -13.97 -20.76
N ARG A 51 5.28 -14.91 -21.33
CA ARG A 51 5.69 -16.31 -21.39
C ARG A 51 6.44 -16.59 -22.67
N VAL A 52 7.38 -17.53 -22.57
CA VAL A 52 8.11 -18.08 -23.71
C VAL A 52 7.68 -19.53 -23.91
N ASP A 53 7.24 -19.87 -25.11
CA ASP A 53 6.87 -21.25 -25.46
C ASP A 53 8.12 -22.15 -25.66
N ILE A 54 7.91 -23.39 -26.08
CA ILE A 54 9.01 -24.34 -26.36
C ILE A 54 9.84 -23.96 -27.60
N ASN A 55 9.27 -23.16 -28.51
CA ASN A 55 9.89 -22.70 -29.74
C ASN A 55 10.58 -21.34 -29.59
N GLY A 56 10.52 -20.73 -28.41
CA GLY A 56 11.08 -19.39 -28.14
C GLY A 56 10.15 -18.23 -28.49
N ALA A 57 8.89 -18.49 -28.85
CA ALA A 57 7.91 -17.45 -29.13
C ALA A 57 7.40 -16.83 -27.82
N GLU A 58 7.43 -15.51 -27.76
CA GLU A 58 6.89 -14.74 -26.64
C GLU A 58 5.39 -14.50 -26.82
N PHE A 59 4.62 -14.67 -25.75
CA PHE A 59 3.21 -14.31 -25.74
C PHE A 59 2.81 -13.63 -24.44
N THR A 60 1.86 -12.71 -24.57
CA THR A 60 1.25 -12.02 -23.43
C THR A 60 0.20 -12.92 -22.82
N ILE A 61 0.25 -13.06 -21.50
CA ILE A 61 -0.77 -13.80 -20.76
C ILE A 61 -2.06 -12.96 -20.74
N PRO A 62 -3.24 -13.53 -21.03
CA PRO A 62 -4.49 -12.79 -20.93
C PRO A 62 -4.76 -12.32 -19.49
N PRO A 63 -5.56 -11.25 -19.29
CA PRO A 63 -6.00 -10.84 -17.98
C PRO A 63 -6.70 -11.98 -17.23
N ILE A 64 -6.43 -12.07 -15.93
CA ILE A 64 -7.11 -12.99 -15.00
C ILE A 64 -8.25 -12.20 -14.37
N ILE A 65 -9.44 -12.79 -14.33
CA ILE A 65 -10.67 -12.17 -13.82
C ILE A 65 -11.03 -12.71 -12.44
N GLU A 66 -11.96 -12.05 -11.75
CA GLU A 66 -12.48 -12.48 -10.45
C GLU A 66 -11.39 -12.71 -9.39
N VAL A 67 -10.33 -11.90 -9.43
CA VAL A 67 -9.17 -12.04 -8.53
C VAL A 67 -9.43 -11.26 -7.24
N PRO A 68 -9.50 -11.91 -6.06
CA PRO A 68 -9.65 -11.21 -4.79
C PRO A 68 -8.44 -10.31 -4.50
N VAL A 69 -8.71 -9.08 -4.08
CA VAL A 69 -7.66 -8.12 -3.68
C VAL A 69 -7.43 -8.18 -2.17
N TYR A 70 -6.17 -8.26 -1.77
CA TYR A 70 -5.78 -8.25 -0.37
C TYR A 70 -5.95 -6.85 0.26
N PHE A 71 -6.73 -6.80 1.33
CA PHE A 71 -6.78 -5.68 2.27
C PHE A 71 -6.41 -6.20 3.66
N PRO A 72 -5.43 -5.60 4.36
CA PRO A 72 -5.05 -6.06 5.69
C PRO A 72 -6.14 -5.71 6.71
N GLY A 73 -6.56 -6.70 7.50
CA GLY A 73 -7.52 -6.48 8.58
C GLY A 73 -8.40 -7.67 8.95
N GLY A 74 -9.40 -7.36 9.77
CA GLY A 74 -10.49 -8.22 10.26
C GLY A 74 -11.59 -7.31 10.83
N ASP A 75 -11.79 -7.32 12.15
CA ASP A 75 -12.71 -6.38 12.84
C ASP A 75 -12.35 -4.90 12.59
N TYR A 76 -11.06 -4.64 12.35
CA TYR A 76 -10.54 -3.37 11.87
C TYR A 76 -9.76 -3.63 10.57
N CYS A 77 -9.99 -2.81 9.56
CA CYS A 77 -9.37 -2.96 8.24
C CYS A 77 -8.70 -1.67 7.77
N VAL A 78 -7.75 -1.82 6.86
CA VAL A 78 -7.16 -0.70 6.13
C VAL A 78 -7.52 -0.84 4.65
N GLU A 79 -8.29 0.10 4.16
CA GLU A 79 -8.70 0.16 2.75
C GLU A 79 -7.72 1.02 1.96
N TYR A 80 -7.49 0.63 0.71
CA TYR A 80 -6.68 1.38 -0.24
C TYR A 80 -7.47 1.58 -1.52
N GLN A 81 -7.32 2.76 -2.15
CA GLN A 81 -7.86 2.99 -3.48
C GLN A 81 -7.11 2.13 -4.51
N ILE A 82 -7.84 1.38 -5.33
CA ILE A 82 -7.32 0.54 -6.40
C ILE A 82 -7.78 1.11 -7.74
N ASP A 83 -6.85 1.66 -8.50
CA ASP A 83 -7.06 2.18 -9.85
C ASP A 83 -6.37 1.30 -10.91
N ASP A 84 -6.70 1.50 -12.19
CA ASP A 84 -5.96 0.88 -13.31
C ASP A 84 -4.46 1.23 -13.23
N GLY A 85 -3.63 0.22 -13.46
CA GLY A 85 -2.17 0.32 -13.33
C GLY A 85 -1.66 0.24 -11.89
N CYS A 86 -2.52 -0.07 -10.89
CA CYS A 86 -2.06 -0.39 -9.54
C CYS A 86 -1.21 -1.67 -9.57
N GLU A 87 0.08 -1.54 -9.33
CA GLU A 87 1.04 -2.65 -9.36
C GLU A 87 1.06 -3.44 -8.05
N GLY A 88 1.36 -4.74 -8.17
CA GLY A 88 1.42 -5.66 -7.06
C GLY A 88 1.94 -7.03 -7.46
N ASP A 89 1.82 -7.98 -6.54
CA ASP A 89 2.13 -9.38 -6.75
C ASP A 89 0.83 -10.17 -6.98
N ILE A 90 0.82 -11.00 -8.01
CA ILE A 90 -0.25 -11.95 -8.28
C ILE A 90 0.18 -13.29 -7.69
N LEU A 91 -0.49 -13.72 -6.64
CA LEU A 91 -0.23 -14.95 -5.90
C LEU A 91 -1.17 -16.04 -6.39
N PHE A 92 -0.67 -17.26 -6.58
CA PHE A 92 -1.51 -18.38 -7.01
C PHE A 92 -1.69 -19.40 -5.88
N SER A 93 -2.94 -19.79 -5.64
CA SER A 93 -3.27 -20.80 -4.65
C SER A 93 -2.85 -22.20 -5.12
N GLN A 94 -2.51 -23.05 -4.14
CA GLN A 94 -2.22 -24.46 -4.38
C GLN A 94 -3.44 -25.27 -4.84
N ARG A 95 -4.66 -24.77 -4.61
CA ARG A 95 -5.94 -25.43 -4.92
C ARG A 95 -6.94 -24.42 -5.48
N CYS A 96 -7.98 -24.94 -6.11
CA CYS A 96 -9.07 -24.11 -6.59
C CYS A 96 -9.68 -23.25 -5.48
N ILE A 97 -9.80 -21.94 -5.72
CA ILE A 97 -10.36 -20.99 -4.75
C ILE A 97 -11.79 -20.57 -5.08
N ASP A 98 -12.32 -20.90 -6.27
CA ASP A 98 -13.62 -20.43 -6.76
C ASP A 98 -14.75 -20.68 -5.74
N GLY A 99 -14.78 -21.89 -5.16
CA GLY A 99 -15.75 -22.24 -4.13
C GLY A 99 -15.64 -21.34 -2.88
N TRP A 100 -14.41 -21.03 -2.45
CA TRP A 100 -14.18 -20.17 -1.29
C TRP A 100 -14.51 -18.71 -1.59
N VAL A 101 -14.18 -18.21 -2.78
CA VAL A 101 -14.54 -16.84 -3.20
C VAL A 101 -16.06 -16.63 -3.18
N GLN A 102 -16.84 -17.64 -3.57
CA GLN A 102 -18.30 -17.53 -3.61
C GLN A 102 -18.99 -17.77 -2.27
N SER A 103 -18.48 -18.69 -1.43
CA SER A 103 -19.19 -19.16 -0.24
C SER A 103 -18.53 -18.83 1.10
N GLY A 104 -17.25 -18.43 1.08
CA GLY A 104 -16.44 -18.29 2.29
C GLY A 104 -16.31 -19.62 3.06
N GLY A 105 -15.84 -19.52 4.32
CA GLY A 105 -15.78 -20.67 5.23
C GLY A 105 -15.00 -21.88 4.69
N VAL A 106 -15.51 -23.09 4.96
CA VAL A 106 -14.99 -24.34 4.40
C VAL A 106 -15.75 -24.63 3.10
N ALA A 107 -15.08 -24.42 1.97
CA ALA A 107 -15.67 -24.61 0.64
C ALA A 107 -15.25 -25.94 0.00
N ALA A 108 -16.14 -26.49 -0.83
CA ALA A 108 -15.78 -27.60 -1.70
C ALA A 108 -14.72 -27.18 -2.72
N ASN A 109 -13.92 -28.14 -3.19
CA ASN A 109 -13.01 -27.94 -4.30
C ASN A 109 -13.73 -28.40 -5.59
N PRO A 110 -14.43 -27.51 -6.31
CA PRO A 110 -15.31 -27.90 -7.41
C PRO A 110 -14.52 -28.45 -8.61
N ILE A 111 -13.30 -27.96 -8.79
CA ILE A 111 -12.44 -28.28 -9.92
C ILE A 111 -11.07 -28.62 -9.34
N GLY A 112 -10.58 -29.84 -9.53
CA GLY A 112 -9.29 -30.32 -9.00
C GLY A 112 -8.05 -29.65 -9.62
N ARG A 113 -8.01 -28.31 -9.69
CA ARG A 113 -6.89 -27.48 -10.13
C ARG A 113 -5.83 -27.38 -9.04
N PHE A 114 -4.58 -27.30 -9.49
CA PHE A 114 -3.39 -27.19 -8.66
C PHE A 114 -2.48 -26.14 -9.28
N HIS A 115 -2.11 -25.10 -8.52
CA HIS A 115 -1.19 -24.05 -8.98
C HIS A 115 -1.59 -23.45 -10.34
N ASN A 116 -2.90 -23.19 -10.52
CA ASN A 116 -3.44 -22.70 -11.77
C ASN A 116 -3.54 -21.18 -11.77
N MET A 117 -3.44 -20.59 -12.95
CA MET A 117 -3.46 -19.14 -13.13
C MET A 117 -4.80 -18.48 -12.82
N GLN A 118 -5.90 -19.24 -12.86
CA GLN A 118 -7.22 -18.76 -12.47
C GLN A 118 -7.41 -18.74 -10.94
N ASP A 119 -6.55 -19.43 -10.19
CA ASP A 119 -6.59 -19.47 -8.73
C ASP A 119 -5.75 -18.34 -8.12
N ALA A 120 -5.94 -17.13 -8.65
CA ALA A 120 -5.11 -15.98 -8.34
C ALA A 120 -5.70 -15.13 -7.21
N MET A 121 -4.81 -14.49 -6.46
CA MET A 121 -5.09 -13.43 -5.48
C MET A 121 -4.13 -12.28 -5.76
N PHE A 122 -4.53 -11.04 -5.47
CA PHE A 122 -3.71 -9.87 -5.74
C PHE A 122 -3.27 -9.15 -4.47
N LEU A 123 -1.96 -8.96 -4.31
CA LEU A 123 -1.34 -8.22 -3.22
C LEU A 123 -0.83 -6.86 -3.73
N PRO A 124 -1.55 -5.75 -3.49
CA PRO A 124 -1.14 -4.44 -3.98
C PRO A 124 0.11 -3.93 -3.25
N GLY A 125 0.98 -3.21 -3.98
CA GLY A 125 2.03 -2.39 -3.36
C GLY A 125 3.46 -2.69 -3.79
N PHE A 126 3.75 -3.83 -4.41
CA PHE A 126 5.00 -4.01 -5.15
C PHE A 126 5.02 -3.08 -6.35
N ARG A 127 6.15 -2.43 -6.61
CA ARG A 127 6.26 -1.40 -7.65
C ARG A 127 7.47 -1.64 -8.52
N SER A 128 7.30 -1.46 -9.82
CA SER A 128 8.37 -1.42 -10.79
C SER A 128 9.17 -0.12 -10.65
N LYS A 129 10.40 -0.11 -11.20
CA LYS A 129 11.28 1.07 -11.15
C LYS A 129 10.64 2.34 -11.75
N PRO A 130 9.88 2.29 -12.87
CA PRO A 130 9.15 3.45 -13.38
C PRO A 130 8.06 3.98 -12.45
N ASN A 131 7.47 3.13 -11.62
CA ASN A 131 6.32 3.43 -10.77
C ASN A 131 6.69 3.61 -9.29
N VAL A 132 7.96 3.90 -9.00
CA VAL A 132 8.42 4.21 -7.64
C VAL A 132 7.59 5.34 -7.03
N LEU A 133 7.45 5.27 -5.72
CA LEU A 133 6.79 6.30 -4.93
C LEU A 133 7.55 7.64 -5.07
N PRO A 134 6.94 8.69 -5.66
CA PRO A 134 7.59 9.97 -5.79
C PRO A 134 7.79 10.59 -4.39
N SER A 135 8.87 11.35 -4.23
CA SER A 135 9.22 12.05 -2.98
C SER A 135 9.18 11.11 -1.76
N PHE A 136 9.64 9.87 -1.93
CA PHE A 136 9.82 8.94 -0.83
C PHE A 136 10.88 9.47 0.14
N GLN A 137 10.67 9.23 1.43
CA GLN A 137 11.51 9.72 2.51
C GLN A 137 11.67 8.56 3.50
N ASN A 138 12.93 8.22 3.81
CA ASN A 138 13.27 7.03 4.60
C ASN A 138 13.56 7.39 6.05
N ASN A 139 12.60 7.99 6.73
CA ASN A 139 12.78 8.54 8.08
C ASN A 139 11.50 8.45 8.92
N GLY A 140 10.80 7.31 8.83
CA GLY A 140 9.65 7.00 9.69
C GLY A 140 8.50 6.34 8.95
N VAL A 141 7.34 6.28 9.61
CA VAL A 141 6.12 5.68 9.07
C VAL A 141 5.19 6.78 8.57
N ARG A 142 4.82 6.74 7.28
CA ARG A 142 3.99 7.76 6.64
C ARG A 142 2.85 7.12 5.85
N MET A 143 1.62 7.42 6.24
CA MET A 143 0.42 7.17 5.44
C MET A 143 0.16 8.39 4.56
N ARG A 144 0.00 8.22 3.25
CA ARG A 144 -0.04 9.34 2.31
C ARG A 144 -0.75 9.01 1.00
N ASN A 145 -1.16 10.05 0.28
CA ASN A 145 -1.51 9.93 -1.13
C ASN A 145 -0.26 9.69 -2.01
N LYS A 146 -0.47 9.25 -3.26
CA LYS A 146 0.63 8.95 -4.21
C LYS A 146 1.57 10.15 -4.42
N ALA A 147 1.03 11.36 -4.50
CA ALA A 147 1.79 12.60 -4.68
C ALA A 147 2.62 13.02 -3.44
N GLY A 148 2.26 12.55 -2.24
CA GLY A 148 2.91 12.94 -0.99
C GLY A 148 2.49 14.32 -0.44
N THR A 149 1.39 14.89 -0.95
CA THR A 149 0.86 16.21 -0.53
C THR A 149 -0.12 16.12 0.64
N GLN A 150 -0.72 14.95 0.84
CA GLN A 150 -1.60 14.65 1.96
C GLN A 150 -1.02 13.46 2.73
N PHE A 151 -0.81 13.61 4.04
CA PHE A 151 -0.21 12.56 4.85
C PHE A 151 -0.45 12.71 6.36
N VAL A 152 -0.24 11.59 7.06
CA VAL A 152 0.07 11.52 8.49
C VAL A 152 1.40 10.80 8.63
N TRP A 153 2.32 11.35 9.43
CA TRP A 153 3.72 10.92 9.48
C TRP A 153 4.26 10.92 10.90
N LEU A 154 4.71 9.75 11.36
CA LEU A 154 5.54 9.59 12.54
C LEU A 154 6.99 9.51 12.09
N LYS A 155 7.77 10.57 12.35
CA LYS A 155 9.17 10.66 11.92
C LYS A 155 10.11 10.04 12.94
N ASN A 156 11.31 9.68 12.50
CA ASN A 156 12.38 9.13 13.34
C ASN A 156 13.08 10.17 14.23
N ASP A 157 12.71 11.46 14.11
CA ASP A 157 13.20 12.57 14.93
C ASP A 157 12.23 12.96 16.05
N ASN A 158 11.23 12.11 16.34
CA ASN A 158 10.11 12.33 17.27
C ASN A 158 9.08 13.39 16.83
N THR A 159 9.19 13.94 15.62
CA THR A 159 8.15 14.80 15.07
C THR A 159 6.98 13.97 14.56
N ILE A 160 5.76 14.36 14.90
CA ILE A 160 4.52 13.81 14.32
C ILE A 160 3.87 14.90 13.48
N SER A 161 3.56 14.63 12.22
CA SER A 161 3.04 15.63 11.29
C SER A 161 1.84 15.11 10.51
N MET A 162 0.82 15.94 10.37
CA MET A 162 -0.30 15.73 9.47
C MET A 162 -0.50 16.97 8.58
N GLN A 163 -0.73 16.75 7.29
CA GLN A 163 -0.87 17.82 6.30
C GLN A 163 -1.77 17.39 5.15
N ASN A 164 -2.51 18.33 4.56
CA ASN A 164 -3.34 18.09 3.37
C ASN A 164 -3.12 19.13 2.23
N GLY A 165 -2.01 19.86 2.28
CA GLY A 165 -1.67 20.92 1.32
C GLY A 165 -2.19 22.31 1.70
N ALA A 166 -3.31 22.40 2.43
CA ALA A 166 -3.84 23.68 2.92
C ALA A 166 -3.60 23.87 4.43
N GLY A 167 -3.82 22.81 5.20
CA GLY A 167 -3.62 22.76 6.63
C GLY A 167 -2.44 21.87 7.02
N SER A 168 -1.80 22.21 8.14
CA SER A 168 -0.76 21.43 8.80
C SER A 168 -0.96 21.45 10.31
N PHE A 169 -0.68 20.31 10.92
CA PHE A 169 -0.57 20.16 12.36
C PHE A 169 0.66 19.31 12.64
N GLN A 170 1.55 19.81 13.51
CA GLN A 170 2.81 19.16 13.82
C GLN A 170 3.01 19.15 15.33
N LEU A 171 3.29 17.98 15.90
CA LEU A 171 3.91 17.87 17.22
C LEU A 171 5.42 17.78 17.00
N LEU A 172 6.14 18.78 17.46
CA LEU A 172 7.58 18.84 17.37
C LEU A 172 8.23 17.98 18.46
N ALA A 173 9.50 17.62 18.25
CA ALA A 173 10.30 16.87 19.21
C ALA A 173 10.45 17.57 20.58
N ASP A 174 10.32 18.90 20.63
CA ASP A 174 10.34 19.70 21.86
C ASP A 174 9.00 19.68 22.63
N GLY A 175 8.00 18.95 22.12
CA GLY A 175 6.66 18.85 22.68
C GLY A 175 5.72 19.99 22.29
N SER A 176 6.18 20.97 21.50
CA SER A 176 5.31 22.05 21.03
C SER A 176 4.46 21.65 19.83
N PHE A 177 3.25 22.18 19.76
CA PHE A 177 2.38 22.02 18.60
C PHE A 177 2.51 23.22 17.66
N LEU A 178 2.60 22.96 16.35
CA LEU A 178 2.48 23.95 15.29
C LEU A 178 1.26 23.66 14.43
N ILE A 179 0.37 24.65 14.29
CA ILE A 179 -0.91 24.52 13.58
C ILE A 179 -1.07 25.72 12.65
N ASN A 180 -0.79 25.56 11.36
CA ASN A 180 -0.85 26.65 10.37
C ASN A 180 -0.12 27.94 10.80
N GLY A 181 1.00 27.81 11.51
CA GLY A 181 1.78 28.93 12.06
C GLY A 181 1.45 29.34 13.49
N LEU A 182 0.29 28.94 14.04
CA LEU A 182 0.03 29.03 15.48
C LEU A 182 0.94 28.06 16.22
N LYS A 183 1.52 28.49 17.35
CA LYS A 183 2.35 27.65 18.23
C LYS A 183 1.67 27.49 19.59
N ILE A 184 1.52 26.24 20.05
CA ILE A 184 1.19 25.92 21.44
C ILE A 184 2.44 25.34 22.08
N THR A 185 2.93 25.96 23.14
CA THR A 185 4.11 25.48 23.86
C THR A 185 3.74 24.36 24.84
N PRO A 186 4.72 23.55 25.30
CA PRO A 186 4.44 22.44 26.23
C PRO A 186 3.80 22.87 27.56
N ASP A 187 4.05 24.11 28.00
CA ASP A 187 3.46 24.73 29.19
C ASP A 187 2.05 25.32 28.94
N GLY A 188 1.49 25.15 27.75
CA GLY A 188 0.12 25.54 27.42
C GLY A 188 -0.05 26.98 26.94
N ASN A 189 1.03 27.74 26.75
CA ASN A 189 0.93 29.08 26.15
C ASN A 189 0.58 28.98 24.66
N VAL A 190 -0.24 29.93 24.19
CA VAL A 190 -0.64 30.03 22.79
C VAL A 190 -0.02 31.28 22.18
N ILE A 191 0.73 31.09 21.10
CA ILE A 191 1.30 32.15 20.29
C ILE A 191 0.63 32.09 18.92
N THR A 192 -0.11 33.14 18.57
CA THR A 192 -0.81 33.22 17.27
C THR A 192 0.18 33.17 16.11
N ALA A 193 -0.31 32.86 14.91
CA ALA A 193 0.52 32.89 13.69
C ALA A 193 1.15 34.27 13.41
N ALA A 194 0.55 35.35 13.94
CA ALA A 194 1.10 36.71 13.86
C ALA A 194 2.11 37.04 14.97
N GLY A 195 2.44 36.08 15.84
CA GLY A 195 3.42 36.26 16.93
C GLY A 195 2.85 36.85 18.23
N VAL A 196 1.54 37.12 18.32
CA VAL A 196 0.91 37.56 19.57
C VAL A 196 0.94 36.42 20.58
N ASN A 197 1.65 36.63 21.68
CA ASN A 197 1.75 35.71 22.81
C ASN A 197 0.60 35.97 23.80
N LEU A 198 -0.28 35.00 24.00
CA LEU A 198 -1.49 35.19 24.76
C LEU A 198 -1.23 35.38 26.27
N ASN A 199 -0.13 34.86 26.82
CA ASN A 199 0.26 35.09 28.20
C ASN A 199 0.74 36.52 28.48
N THR A 200 1.21 37.25 27.46
CA THR A 200 1.84 38.57 27.64
C THR A 200 1.22 39.68 26.80
N HIS A 201 0.18 39.39 26.02
CA HIS A 201 -0.50 40.39 25.19
C HIS A 201 -1.09 41.52 26.05
N ARG A 202 -1.09 42.72 25.47
CA ARG A 202 -1.62 43.92 26.11
C ARG A 202 -2.51 44.67 25.13
N HIS A 203 -3.48 45.39 25.67
CA HIS A 203 -4.32 46.32 24.91
C HIS A 203 -3.78 47.74 25.12
N SER A 204 -3.56 48.48 24.03
CA SER A 204 -3.16 49.89 24.05
C SER A 204 -4.34 50.78 23.63
N GLY A 205 -4.28 52.09 23.92
CA GLY A 205 -5.31 53.05 23.50
C GLY A 205 -6.59 53.03 24.33
N VAL A 206 -6.55 52.46 25.54
CA VAL A 206 -7.68 52.41 26.47
C VAL A 206 -7.51 53.44 27.60
N THR A 207 -8.60 54.08 28.02
CA THR A 207 -8.67 54.82 29.29
C THR A 207 -9.09 53.84 30.39
N PRO A 208 -8.22 53.53 31.37
CA PRO A 208 -8.57 52.58 32.42
C PRO A 208 -9.72 53.09 33.29
N GLY A 209 -10.77 52.29 33.45
CA GLY A 209 -11.78 52.50 34.48
C GLY A 209 -11.30 52.00 35.86
N SER A 210 -12.05 52.31 36.92
CA SER A 210 -11.74 51.84 38.29
C SER A 210 -12.13 50.38 38.56
N GLY A 211 -12.89 49.75 37.66
CA GLY A 211 -13.37 48.38 37.81
C GLY A 211 -12.40 47.33 37.24
N THR A 212 -12.41 46.14 37.83
CA THR A 212 -11.83 44.94 37.22
C THR A 212 -12.87 44.32 36.29
N SER A 213 -12.46 43.93 35.08
CA SER A 213 -13.36 43.18 34.19
C SER A 213 -13.77 41.85 34.84
N GLY A 214 -14.98 41.39 34.56
CA GLY A 214 -15.40 40.05 34.96
C GLY A 214 -14.55 38.96 34.31
N VAL A 215 -14.78 37.70 34.71
CA VAL A 215 -14.18 36.54 34.03
C VAL A 215 -14.56 36.56 32.55
N PRO A 216 -13.69 36.06 31.64
CA PRO A 216 -14.08 35.83 30.26
C PRO A 216 -15.39 35.04 30.20
N VAL A 217 -16.38 35.59 29.50
CA VAL A 217 -17.64 34.88 29.20
C VAL A 217 -17.46 34.04 27.93
N PRO A 218 -18.01 32.82 27.87
CA PRO A 218 -17.90 31.94 26.70
C PRO A 218 -18.42 32.54 25.39
#